data_AF-A0AAD6H8D7-F1
#
_entry.id   AF-A0AAD6H8D7-F1
#
_cell.length_a   1.000
_cell.length_b   1.000
_cell.length_c   1.000
_cell.angle_alpha   90.00
_cell.angle_beta   90.00
_cell.angle_gamma   90.00
#
_symmetry.space_group_name_H-M   'P 1'
#
loop_
_entity.id
_entity.type
_entity.pdbx_description
1 polymer ?
#
loop_
_entity_poly.entity_id
_entity_poly.type
_entity_poly.pdbx_seq_one_letter_code
_entity_poly.pdbx_strand_id
1 'polypeptide(L)'
;MDNHGSYTTIEFITFCEEHFIIPFYFLPHTTHLCQPLDGQAFQCLKHYFRKENSEVVMLNTKLINDIEQMEYQSQRVKRHIQRSMDANALLVQELDLAHKSAATTIRNGKSILGSRGSVLSPLSANRKIVKRLDADSKKLQRLQARHAKDLEAEQQAQAARDLLESKHEASMAARDSIDGN
;
A
#
# COMPACT_ATOMS: atom_id res chain seq x y z
N MET A 1 13.51 -7.25 49.57
CA MET A 1 13.84 -7.92 48.30
C MET A 1 12.81 -8.98 48.05
N ASP A 2 12.31 -9.09 46.82
CA ASP A 2 11.60 -10.31 46.41
C ASP A 2 12.58 -11.47 46.51
N ASN A 3 12.09 -12.65 46.86
CA ASN A 3 12.93 -13.83 47.08
C ASN A 3 13.42 -14.43 45.74
N HIS A 4 13.83 -13.58 44.80
CA HIS A 4 14.36 -13.97 43.51
C HIS A 4 15.72 -14.65 43.72
N GLY A 5 15.98 -15.72 42.96
CA GLY A 5 17.13 -16.59 43.19
C GLY A 5 18.50 -15.89 43.12
N SER A 6 18.58 -14.74 42.44
CA SER A 6 19.78 -13.90 42.39
C SER A 6 20.14 -13.25 43.73
N TYR A 7 19.16 -13.02 44.61
CA TYR A 7 19.38 -12.43 45.93
C TYR A 7 19.68 -13.48 47.00
N THR A 8 19.55 -14.77 46.68
CA THR A 8 19.78 -15.87 47.61
C THR A 8 21.13 -16.57 47.40
N THR A 9 21.97 -16.06 46.49
CA THR A 9 23.28 -16.65 46.23
C THR A 9 24.29 -16.28 47.29
N ILE A 10 25.31 -17.13 47.46
CA ILE A 10 26.39 -16.88 48.43
C ILE A 10 27.15 -15.61 48.05
N GLU A 11 27.40 -15.39 46.75
CA GLU A 11 28.12 -14.22 46.26
C GLU A 11 27.38 -12.91 46.61
N PHE A 12 26.05 -12.90 46.51
CA PHE A 12 25.25 -11.75 46.87
C PHE A 12 25.28 -11.48 48.38
N ILE A 13 25.22 -12.53 49.19
CA ILE A 13 25.29 -12.41 50.66
C ILE A 13 26.67 -11.90 51.08
N THR A 14 27.75 -12.48 50.54
CA THR A 14 29.13 -12.01 50.79
C THR A 14 29.30 -10.56 50.40
N PHE A 15 28.80 -10.15 49.22
CA PHE A 15 28.81 -8.75 48.82
C PHE A 15 28.08 -7.85 49.83
N CYS A 16 26.90 -8.26 50.31
CA CYS A 16 26.18 -7.48 51.31
C CYS A 16 26.97 -7.35 52.62
N GLU A 17 27.61 -8.42 53.08
CA GLU A 17 28.44 -8.43 54.29
C GLU A 17 29.66 -7.51 54.15
N GLU A 18 30.40 -7.60 53.04
CA GLU A 18 31.57 -6.75 52.74
C GLU A 18 31.23 -5.25 52.69
N HIS A 19 30.01 -4.92 52.26
CA HIS A 19 29.53 -3.55 52.13
C HIS A 19 28.67 -3.07 53.30
N PHE A 20 28.55 -3.84 54.39
CA PHE A 20 27.71 -3.52 55.56
C PHE A 20 26.24 -3.28 55.21
N ILE A 21 25.73 -3.98 54.19
CA ILE A 21 24.33 -3.93 53.76
C ILE A 21 23.57 -5.07 54.44
N ILE A 22 22.42 -4.75 55.04
CA ILE A 22 21.53 -5.76 55.64
C ILE A 22 20.44 -6.12 54.61
N PRO A 23 20.48 -7.31 53.99
CA PRO A 23 19.43 -7.72 53.06
C PRO A 23 18.14 -8.06 53.81
N PHE A 24 17.03 -7.41 53.44
CA PHE A 24 15.70 -7.71 53.98
C PHE A 24 14.89 -8.53 52.97
N TYR A 25 14.53 -9.76 53.32
CA TYR A 25 13.73 -10.65 52.47
C TYR A 25 12.25 -10.57 52.84
N PHE A 26 11.39 -10.44 51.84
CA PHE A 26 9.95 -10.50 52.05
C PHE A 26 9.50 -11.95 52.23
N LEU A 27 8.37 -12.14 52.92
CA LEU A 27 7.71 -13.44 52.97
C LEU A 27 7.35 -13.90 51.54
N PRO A 28 7.36 -15.21 51.27
CA PRO A 28 6.93 -15.73 49.98
C PRO A 28 5.55 -15.20 49.59
N HIS A 29 5.39 -14.85 48.33
CA HIS A 29 4.15 -14.30 47.74
C HIS A 29 3.67 -12.94 48.30
N THR A 30 4.43 -12.25 49.14
CA THR A 30 4.04 -10.90 49.63
C THR A 30 4.70 -9.75 48.86
N THR A 31 5.48 -10.05 47.83
CA THR A 31 6.19 -9.06 47.00
C THR A 31 5.28 -7.92 46.53
N HIS A 32 4.11 -8.26 45.97
CA HIS A 32 3.13 -7.31 45.45
C HIS A 32 2.53 -6.35 46.51
N LEU A 33 2.67 -6.66 47.81
CA LEU A 33 2.21 -5.82 48.92
C LEU A 33 3.37 -5.03 49.54
N CYS A 34 4.53 -5.68 49.66
CA CYS A 34 5.65 -5.17 50.43
C CYS A 34 6.69 -4.44 49.58
N GLN A 35 6.71 -4.61 48.25
CA GLN A 35 7.62 -3.88 47.38
C GLN A 35 7.09 -2.46 47.12
N PRO A 36 7.78 -1.41 47.63
CA PRO A 36 7.36 -0.03 47.41
C PRO A 36 7.39 0.37 45.93
N LEU A 37 8.27 -0.28 45.16
CA LEU A 37 8.38 -0.11 43.72
C LEU A 37 7.13 -0.64 43.00
N ASP A 38 6.67 -1.84 43.34
CA ASP A 38 5.49 -2.44 42.68
C ASP A 38 4.15 -1.74 43.00
N GLY A 39 4.15 -0.84 43.98
CA GLY A 39 3.06 0.07 44.30
C GLY A 39 3.00 1.31 43.40
N GLN A 40 2.75 2.48 44.01
CA GLN A 40 2.51 3.73 43.28
C GLN A 40 3.66 4.16 42.36
N ALA A 41 4.91 3.86 42.72
CA ALA A 41 6.08 4.29 41.96
C ALA A 41 6.08 3.77 40.51
N PHE A 42 5.78 2.48 40.29
CA PHE A 42 5.68 1.92 38.94
C PHE A 42 4.27 1.93 38.34
N GLN A 43 3.23 2.25 39.11
CA GLN A 43 1.84 2.29 38.60
C GLN A 43 1.64 3.34 37.50
N CYS A 44 2.20 4.54 37.66
CA CYS A 44 2.10 5.58 36.64
C CYS A 44 2.72 5.13 35.32
N LEU A 45 3.92 4.53 35.37
CA LEU A 45 4.58 3.99 34.19
C LEU A 45 3.77 2.87 33.53
N LYS A 46 3.28 1.90 34.33
CA LYS A 46 2.41 0.80 33.84
C LYS A 46 1.14 1.36 33.17
N HIS A 47 0.55 2.41 33.72
CA HIS A 47 -0.65 3.05 33.18
C HIS A 47 -0.40 3.70 31.82
N TYR A 48 0.59 4.59 31.73
CA TYR A 48 0.90 5.28 30.48
C TYR A 48 1.33 4.29 29.40
N PHE A 49 2.19 3.33 29.73
CA PHE A 49 2.60 2.31 28.78
C PHE A 49 1.40 1.49 28.25
N ARG A 50 0.47 1.08 29.14
CA ARG A 50 -0.75 0.37 28.72
C ARG A 50 -1.62 1.24 27.82
N LYS A 51 -1.77 2.54 28.14
CA LYS A 51 -2.58 3.48 27.35
C LYS A 51 -2.03 3.62 25.93
N GLU A 52 -0.75 3.94 25.80
CA GLU A 52 -0.09 4.08 24.49
C GLU A 52 -0.17 2.78 23.68
N ASN A 53 0.10 1.63 24.32
CA ASN A 53 0.01 0.35 23.64
C ASN A 53 -1.42 0.03 23.18
N SER A 54 -2.44 0.42 23.96
CA SER A 54 -3.85 0.24 23.58
C SER A 54 -4.22 1.10 22.38
N GLU A 55 -3.71 2.32 22.30
CA GLU A 55 -3.92 3.22 21.16
C GLU A 55 -3.28 2.67 19.88
N VAL A 56 -2.03 2.21 19.96
CA VAL A 56 -1.33 1.57 18.84
C VAL A 56 -2.10 0.34 18.35
N VAL A 57 -2.59 -0.51 19.25
CA VAL A 57 -3.39 -1.68 18.89
C VAL A 57 -4.69 -1.27 18.19
N MET A 58 -5.40 -0.25 18.68
CA MET A 58 -6.60 0.24 18.00
C MET A 58 -6.30 0.76 16.59
N LEU A 59 -5.25 1.56 16.42
CA LEU A 59 -4.87 2.09 15.11
C LEU A 59 -4.49 0.96 14.14
N ASN A 60 -3.73 -0.02 14.61
CA ASN A 60 -3.34 -1.17 13.80
C ASN A 60 -4.55 -2.02 13.39
N THR A 61 -5.48 -2.31 14.32
CA THR A 61 -6.69 -3.05 13.97
C THR A 61 -7.55 -2.33 12.95
N LYS A 62 -7.67 -1.00 13.05
CA LYS A 62 -8.38 -0.19 12.05
C LYS A 62 -7.70 -0.27 10.69
N LEU A 63 -6.37 -0.11 10.64
CA LEU A 63 -5.60 -0.18 9.40
C LEU A 63 -5.74 -1.55 8.72
N ILE A 64 -5.69 -2.63 9.49
CA ILE A 64 -5.88 -3.99 8.96
C ILE A 64 -7.27 -4.13 8.34
N ASN A 65 -8.32 -3.68 9.02
CA ASN A 65 -9.69 -3.72 8.48
C ASN A 65 -9.83 -2.91 7.20
N ASP A 66 -9.21 -1.72 7.14
CA ASP A 66 -9.23 -0.86 5.94
C ASP A 66 -8.52 -1.55 4.76
N ILE A 67 -7.39 -2.23 5.01
CA ILE A 67 -6.67 -3.03 4.00
C ILE A 67 -7.54 -4.19 3.50
N GLU A 68 -8.15 -4.96 4.40
CA GLU A 68 -9.05 -6.07 4.04
C GLU A 68 -10.24 -5.58 3.19
N GLN A 69 -10.79 -4.42 3.53
CA GLN A 69 -11.86 -3.80 2.76
C GLN A 69 -11.40 -3.40 1.36
N MET A 70 -10.21 -2.82 1.22
CA MET A 70 -9.64 -2.46 -0.08
C MET A 70 -9.40 -3.70 -0.95
N GLU A 71 -8.86 -4.77 -0.38
CA GLU A 71 -8.65 -6.04 -1.09
C GLU A 71 -9.97 -6.63 -1.59
N TYR A 72 -11.01 -6.59 -0.75
CA TYR A 72 -12.35 -7.02 -1.13
C TYR A 72 -12.89 -6.21 -2.32
N GLN A 73 -12.77 -4.88 -2.31
CA GLN A 73 -13.22 -4.05 -3.43
C GLN A 73 -12.40 -4.31 -4.70
N SER A 74 -11.08 -4.46 -4.58
CA SER A 74 -10.20 -4.81 -5.70
C SER A 74 -10.64 -6.11 -6.35
N GLN A 75 -10.95 -7.14 -5.54
CA GLN A 75 -11.42 -8.43 -6.05
C GLN A 75 -12.81 -8.35 -6.70
N ARG A 76 -13.69 -7.48 -6.19
CA ARG A 76 -14.99 -7.20 -6.85
C ARG A 76 -14.81 -6.56 -8.21
N VAL A 77 -13.95 -5.56 -8.32
CA VAL A 77 -13.66 -4.88 -9.60
C VAL A 77 -13.08 -5.86 -10.61
N LYS A 78 -12.10 -6.69 -10.21
CA LYS A 78 -11.52 -7.74 -11.08
C LYS A 78 -12.59 -8.68 -11.62
N ARG A 79 -13.51 -9.16 -10.76
CA ARG A 79 -14.62 -10.02 -11.18
C ARG A 79 -15.56 -9.31 -12.15
N HIS A 80 -15.85 -8.03 -11.93
CA HIS A 80 -16.72 -7.26 -12.83
C HIS A 80 -16.07 -7.09 -14.22
N ILE A 81 -14.79 -6.73 -14.25
CA ILE A 81 -14.02 -6.62 -15.50
C ILE A 81 -14.01 -7.96 -16.23
N GLN A 82 -13.74 -9.07 -15.54
CA GLN A 82 -13.72 -10.39 -16.15
C GLN A 82 -15.07 -10.74 -16.79
N ARG A 83 -16.18 -10.53 -16.07
CA ARG A 83 -17.52 -10.76 -16.62
C ARG A 83 -17.80 -9.90 -17.85
N SER A 84 -17.38 -8.64 -17.84
CA SER A 84 -17.50 -7.75 -19.00
C SER A 84 -16.65 -8.25 -20.18
N MET A 85 -15.45 -8.76 -19.93
CA MET A 85 -14.60 -9.32 -20.98
C MET A 85 -15.22 -10.57 -21.58
N ASP A 86 -15.72 -11.48 -20.75
CA ASP A 86 -16.36 -12.72 -21.18
C ASP A 86 -17.61 -12.43 -22.03
N ALA A 87 -18.46 -11.48 -21.58
CA ALA A 87 -19.63 -11.05 -22.34
C ALA A 87 -19.25 -10.43 -23.70
N ASN A 88 -18.22 -9.58 -23.74
CA ASN A 88 -17.73 -9.02 -24.99
C ASN A 88 -17.15 -10.09 -25.92
N ALA A 89 -16.48 -11.12 -25.38
CA ALA A 89 -15.98 -12.24 -26.17
C ALA A 89 -17.11 -13.04 -26.84
N LEU A 90 -18.21 -13.28 -26.12
CA LEU A 90 -19.41 -13.93 -26.68
C LEU A 90 -20.04 -13.10 -27.80
N LEU A 91 -20.18 -11.78 -27.61
CA LEU A 91 -20.72 -10.90 -28.64
C LEU A 91 -19.85 -10.90 -29.91
N VAL A 92 -18.53 -10.88 -29.77
CA VAL A 92 -17.61 -11.00 -30.92
C VAL A 92 -17.82 -12.33 -31.64
N GLN A 93 -17.96 -13.43 -30.91
CA GLN A 93 -18.22 -14.75 -31.49
C GLN A 93 -19.57 -14.81 -32.24
N GLU A 94 -20.65 -14.23 -31.67
CA GLU A 94 -21.95 -14.15 -32.34
C GLU A 94 -21.90 -13.33 -33.63
N LEU A 95 -21.20 -12.19 -33.62
CA LEU A 95 -20.99 -11.37 -34.81
C LEU A 95 -20.22 -12.13 -35.91
N ASP A 96 -19.20 -12.91 -35.55
CA ASP A 96 -18.47 -13.74 -36.50
C ASP A 96 -19.34 -14.82 -37.14
N LEU A 97 -20.25 -15.44 -36.36
CA LEU A 97 -21.21 -16.42 -36.87
C LEU A 97 -22.27 -15.75 -37.78
N ALA A 98 -22.75 -14.56 -37.41
CA ALA A 98 -23.67 -13.77 -38.23
C ALA A 98 -23.04 -13.35 -39.57
N HIS A 99 -21.76 -12.95 -39.58
CA HIS A 99 -21.03 -12.65 -40.82
C HIS A 99 -20.85 -13.88 -41.72
N LYS A 100 -20.54 -15.04 -41.14
CA LYS A 100 -20.40 -16.31 -41.89
C LYS A 100 -21.72 -16.74 -42.53
N SER A 101 -22.84 -16.63 -41.80
CA SER A 101 -24.18 -16.97 -42.31
C SER A 101 -24.68 -15.98 -43.38
N ALA A 102 -24.48 -14.67 -43.19
CA ALA A 102 -24.80 -13.67 -44.21
C ALA A 102 -24.01 -13.87 -45.52
N ALA A 103 -22.72 -14.24 -45.41
CA ALA A 103 -21.88 -14.56 -46.58
C ALA A 103 -22.30 -15.84 -47.32
N THR A 104 -23.05 -16.75 -46.67
CA THR A 104 -23.63 -17.93 -47.32
C THR A 104 -24.96 -17.61 -48.00
N THR A 105 -25.79 -16.75 -47.42
CA THR A 105 -27.05 -16.29 -48.04
C THR A 105 -26.81 -15.42 -49.29
N ILE A 106 -25.78 -14.55 -49.27
CA ILE A 106 -25.44 -13.69 -50.42
C ILE A 106 -24.95 -14.49 -51.64
N ARG A 107 -24.32 -15.68 -51.44
CA ARG A 107 -23.93 -16.55 -52.56
C ARG A 107 -25.12 -17.20 -53.27
N ASN A 108 -26.27 -17.30 -52.60
CA ASN A 108 -27.46 -17.99 -53.12
C ASN A 108 -28.54 -17.04 -53.65
N GLY A 109 -28.39 -15.73 -53.48
CA GLY A 109 -29.31 -14.71 -53.99
C GLY A 109 -28.68 -13.86 -55.08
N LYS A 110 -29.15 -14.01 -56.33
CA LYS A 110 -28.88 -13.07 -57.42
C LYS A 110 -29.37 -11.67 -57.01
N SER A 111 -28.44 -10.73 -56.83
CA SER A 111 -28.75 -9.34 -56.49
C SER A 111 -29.32 -8.59 -57.70
N ILE A 112 -30.61 -8.25 -57.63
CA ILE A 112 -31.32 -7.35 -58.53
C ILE A 112 -31.61 -6.07 -57.74
N LEU A 113 -30.74 -5.06 -57.78
CA LEU A 113 -31.13 -3.65 -57.67
C LEU A 113 -29.90 -2.75 -57.81
N GLY A 114 -29.91 -1.92 -58.86
CA GLY A 114 -29.08 -0.73 -58.92
C GLY A 114 -29.70 0.38 -58.07
N SER A 115 -28.88 1.12 -57.34
CA SER A 115 -29.28 2.43 -56.84
C SER A 115 -28.07 3.36 -56.73
N ARG A 116 -28.20 4.49 -57.42
CA ARG A 116 -27.30 5.64 -57.36
C ARG A 116 -27.54 6.36 -56.03
N GLY A 117 -26.55 6.29 -55.16
CA GLY A 117 -26.46 7.16 -53.99
C GLY A 117 -24.99 7.23 -53.57
N SER A 118 -24.51 8.43 -53.26
CA SER A 118 -23.16 8.71 -52.76
C SER A 118 -22.94 8.13 -51.34
N VAL A 119 -23.03 6.82 -51.22
CA VAL A 119 -22.65 6.07 -50.02
C VAL A 119 -21.24 5.56 -50.26
N LEU A 120 -20.31 5.91 -49.37
CA LEU A 120 -18.94 5.40 -49.41
C LEU A 120 -18.97 3.87 -49.50
N SER A 121 -18.30 3.32 -50.51
CA SER A 121 -18.21 1.86 -50.64
C SER A 121 -17.65 1.26 -49.35
N PRO A 122 -18.03 0.03 -48.97
CA PRO A 122 -17.59 -0.60 -47.73
C PRO A 122 -16.06 -0.56 -47.54
N LEU A 123 -15.29 -0.73 -48.62
CA LEU A 123 -13.83 -0.61 -48.62
C LEU A 123 -13.33 0.79 -48.26
N SER A 124 -13.97 1.83 -48.79
CA SER A 124 -13.60 3.23 -48.51
C SER A 124 -13.98 3.66 -47.09
N ALA A 125 -15.09 3.13 -46.55
CA ALA A 125 -15.50 3.33 -45.17
C ALA A 125 -14.51 2.66 -44.19
N ASN A 126 -14.15 1.40 -44.43
CA ASN A 126 -13.18 0.67 -43.61
C ASN A 126 -11.80 1.35 -43.59
N ARG A 127 -11.32 1.83 -44.75
CA ARG A 127 -10.07 2.59 -44.84
C ARG A 127 -10.11 3.87 -43.99
N LYS A 128 -11.26 4.56 -43.90
CA LYS A 128 -11.40 5.75 -43.04
C LYS A 128 -11.42 5.39 -41.55
N ILE A 129 -12.06 4.27 -41.18
CA ILE A 129 -12.10 3.80 -39.78
C ILE A 129 -10.69 3.45 -39.28
N VAL A 130 -9.92 2.68 -40.06
CA VAL A 130 -8.53 2.32 -39.69
C VAL A 130 -7.66 3.56 -39.49
N LYS A 131 -7.75 4.55 -40.40
CA LYS A 131 -7.01 5.81 -40.26
C LYS A 131 -7.36 6.60 -39.00
N ARG A 132 -8.61 6.53 -38.52
CA ARG A 132 -9.02 7.18 -37.26
C ARG A 132 -8.42 6.45 -36.06
N LEU A 133 -8.48 5.13 -36.04
CA LEU A 133 -7.88 4.31 -34.98
C LEU A 133 -6.36 4.54 -34.87
N ASP A 134 -5.66 4.62 -36.00
CA ASP A 134 -4.22 4.92 -36.02
C ASP A 134 -3.92 6.33 -35.47
N ALA A 135 -4.78 7.32 -35.79
CA ALA A 135 -4.62 8.68 -35.30
C ALA A 135 -4.86 8.78 -33.79
N ASP A 136 -5.86 8.06 -33.27
CA ASP A 136 -6.21 8.05 -31.85
C ASP A 136 -5.17 7.28 -31.04
N SER A 137 -4.65 6.15 -31.57
CA SER A 137 -3.53 5.41 -30.97
C SER A 137 -2.28 6.30 -30.83
N LYS A 138 -1.93 7.06 -31.88
CA LYS A 138 -0.82 8.03 -31.83
C LYS A 138 -1.06 9.15 -30.83
N LYS A 139 -2.30 9.64 -30.66
CA LYS A 139 -2.62 10.64 -29.63
C LYS A 139 -2.46 10.09 -28.22
N LEU A 140 -2.94 8.86 -27.99
CA LEU A 140 -2.83 8.19 -26.70
C LEU A 140 -1.36 8.00 -26.30
N GLN A 141 -0.53 7.54 -27.25
CA GLN A 141 0.89 7.35 -27.02
C GLN A 141 1.62 8.67 -26.67
N ARG A 142 1.22 9.78 -27.29
CA ARG A 142 1.76 11.12 -26.96
C ARG A 142 1.35 11.58 -25.56
N LEU A 143 0.11 11.31 -25.15
CA LEU A 143 -0.36 11.64 -23.81
C LEU A 143 0.38 10.82 -22.74
N GLN A 144 0.57 9.52 -22.98
CA GLN A 144 1.35 8.66 -22.09
C GLN A 144 2.80 9.13 -21.98
N ALA A 145 3.45 9.47 -23.10
CA ALA A 145 4.82 9.99 -23.10
C ALA A 145 4.94 11.33 -22.36
N ARG A 146 3.91 12.19 -22.43
CA ARG A 146 3.86 13.46 -21.67
C ARG A 146 3.75 13.19 -20.18
N HIS A 147 2.81 12.35 -19.77
CA HIS A 147 2.62 12.00 -18.37
C HIS A 147 3.86 11.32 -17.76
N ALA A 148 4.58 10.50 -18.55
CA ALA A 148 5.84 9.89 -18.10
C ALA A 148 6.94 10.95 -17.85
N LYS A 149 7.07 11.93 -18.75
CA LYS A 149 8.03 13.02 -18.57
C LYS A 149 7.69 13.92 -17.39
N ASP A 150 6.42 14.23 -17.19
CA ASP A 150 5.98 15.06 -16.07
C ASP A 150 6.29 14.35 -14.73
N LEU A 151 6.07 13.03 -14.66
CA LEU A 151 6.41 12.22 -13.50
C LEU A 151 7.93 12.18 -13.22
N GLU A 152 8.76 12.01 -14.26
CA GLU A 152 10.22 12.05 -14.12
C GLU A 152 10.71 13.42 -13.63
N ALA A 153 10.11 14.51 -14.12
CA ALA A 153 10.44 15.86 -13.68
C ALA A 153 10.07 16.10 -12.20
N GLU A 154 8.92 15.61 -11.75
CA GLU A 154 8.51 15.66 -10.34
C GLU A 154 9.48 14.89 -9.44
N GLN A 155 9.90 13.69 -9.86
CA GLN A 155 10.88 12.88 -9.12
C GLN A 155 12.24 13.59 -9.02
N GLN A 156 12.71 14.20 -10.10
CA GLN A 156 13.95 14.98 -10.08
C GLN A 156 13.85 16.21 -9.18
N ALA A 157 12.71 16.92 -9.21
CA ALA A 157 12.47 18.06 -8.33
C ALA A 157 12.43 17.64 -6.86
N GLN A 158 11.84 16.49 -6.54
CA GLN A 158 11.82 15.95 -5.18
C GLN A 158 13.24 15.58 -4.72
N ALA A 159 14.01 14.85 -5.54
CA ALA A 159 15.38 14.49 -5.21
C ALA A 159 16.28 15.73 -4.97
N ALA A 160 16.05 16.82 -5.71
CA ALA A 160 16.77 18.08 -5.50
C ALA A 160 16.40 18.76 -4.16
N ARG A 161 15.14 18.67 -3.73
CA ARG A 161 14.69 19.17 -2.42
C ARG A 161 15.33 18.39 -1.28
N ASP A 162 15.29 17.06 -1.36
CA ASP A 162 15.86 16.19 -0.34
C ASP A 162 17.38 16.41 -0.20
N LEU A 163 18.09 16.66 -1.31
CA LEU A 163 19.52 16.98 -1.29
C LEU A 163 19.82 18.32 -0.58
N LEU A 164 18.96 19.34 -0.77
CA LEU A 164 19.11 20.63 -0.09
C LEU A 164 18.82 20.52 1.40
N GLU A 165 17.79 19.75 1.77
CA GLU A 165 17.45 19.47 3.16
C GLU A 165 18.58 18.73 3.88
N SER A 166 19.12 17.67 3.28
CA SER A 166 20.27 16.94 3.83
C SER A 166 21.52 17.83 4.00
N LYS A 167 21.79 18.74 3.05
CA LYS A 167 22.87 19.73 3.19
C LYS A 167 22.62 20.72 4.32
N HIS A 168 21.38 21.15 4.50
CA HIS A 168 21.00 22.06 5.58
C HIS A 168 21.14 21.38 6.95
N GLU A 169 20.63 20.16 7.09
CA GLU A 169 20.79 19.33 8.30
C GLU A 169 22.26 19.10 8.65
N ALA A 170 23.10 18.74 7.66
CA ALA A 170 24.53 18.57 7.88
C ALA A 170 25.21 19.88 8.34
N SER A 171 24.77 21.03 7.84
CA SER A 171 25.28 22.34 8.28
C SER A 171 24.83 22.69 9.70
N MET A 172 23.62 22.31 10.12
CA MET A 172 23.14 22.52 11.48
C MET A 172 23.87 21.60 12.47
N ALA A 173 24.02 20.32 12.13
CA ALA A 173 24.78 19.36 12.93
C ALA A 173 26.26 19.75 13.11
N ALA A 174 26.88 20.36 12.11
CA ALA A 174 28.25 20.88 12.21
C ALA A 174 28.37 22.14 13.07
N ARG A 175 27.30 22.93 13.24
CA ARG A 175 27.28 24.09 14.16
C ARG A 175 27.12 23.64 15.60
N ASP A 176 26.22 22.68 15.84
CA ASP A 176 25.97 22.17 17.19
C ASP A 176 27.19 21.43 17.80
N SER A 177 28.12 20.93 16.96
CA SER A 177 29.37 20.33 17.46
C SER A 177 30.46 21.33 17.83
N ILE A 178 30.35 22.60 17.41
CA ILE A 178 31.35 23.65 17.66
C ILE A 178 31.03 24.43 18.95
N ASP A 179 29.75 24.59 19.31
CA ASP A 179 29.33 25.32 20.53
C ASP A 179 29.33 24.44 21.80
N GLY A 180 29.77 23.18 21.70
CA GLY A 180 29.77 22.20 22.80
C GLY A 180 31.12 21.88 23.43
N ASN A 181 32.17 22.67 23.20
CA ASN A 181 33.53 22.42 23.72
C ASN A 181 34.09 23.60 24.52
#